data_AF-A0A2V6TNX0-F1
#
_entry.id   AF-A0A2V6TNX0-F1
#
_cell.length_a   1.000
_cell.length_b   1.000
_cell.length_c   1.000
_cell.angle_alpha   90.00
_cell.angle_beta   90.00
_cell.angle_gamma   90.00
#
_symmetry.space_group_name_H-M   'P 1'
#
loop_
_entity.id
_entity.type
_entity.pdbx_description
1 polymer ?
#
loop_
_entity_poly.entity_id
_entity_poly.type
_entity_poly.pdbx_seq_one_letter_code
_entity_poly.pdbx_strand_id
1 'polypeptide(L)' 'MDSSVEAGIVTVYMALDGGLHHSRCSQRLSLHGQRAGLELDFYCLACAESVTIPFCVLERIPIADVA' A
#
# COMPACT_ATOMS: atom_id res chain seq x y z
N MET A 1 20.41 -5.94 -5.84
CA MET A 1 19.20 -6.78 -5.91
C MET A 1 18.12 -6.03 -5.16
N ASP A 2 17.39 -5.20 -5.89
CA ASP A 2 16.30 -4.35 -5.39
C ASP A 2 15.03 -4.71 -6.17
N SER A 3 14.62 -5.97 -6.03
CA SER A 3 13.45 -6.50 -6.74
C SER A 3 12.18 -6.40 -5.90
N SER A 4 12.29 -6.01 -4.63
CA SER A 4 11.15 -5.92 -3.71
C SER A 4 10.43 -4.57 -3.78
N VAL A 5 11.11 -3.50 -4.22
CA VAL A 5 10.54 -2.14 -4.24
C VAL A 5 9.49 -1.99 -5.34
N GLU A 6 9.70 -2.58 -6.52
CA GLU A 6 8.71 -2.59 -7.59
C GLU A 6 7.49 -3.47 -7.24
N ALA A 7 7.71 -4.64 -6.62
CA ALA A 7 6.63 -5.56 -6.26
C ALA A 7 5.65 -4.95 -5.24
N GLY A 8 6.15 -4.15 -4.30
CA GLY A 8 5.31 -3.46 -3.29
C GLY A 8 4.44 -2.33 -3.85
N ILE A 9 4.80 -1.73 -4.99
CA ILE A 9 4.03 -0.63 -5.60
C ILE A 9 2.81 -1.21 -6.37
N VAL A 10 2.93 -2.42 -6.94
CA VAL A 10 1.85 -3.05 -7.73
C VAL A 10 0.69 -3.59 -6.85
N THR A 11 0.92 -3.76 -5.56
CA THR A 11 -0.10 -4.29 -4.63
C THR A 11 -1.04 -3.22 -4.08
N VAL A 12 -0.77 -1.93 -4.32
CA VAL A 12 -1.56 -0.84 -3.74
C VAL A 12 -1.81 0.30 -4.71
N TYR A 13 -2.86 1.07 -4.44
CA TYR A 13 -3.14 2.34 -5.12
C TYR A 13 -3.75 3.34 -4.14
N MET A 14 -3.59 4.64 -4.44
CA MET A 14 -4.31 5.71 -3.77
C MET A 14 -5.66 5.88 -4.43
N ALA A 15 -6.74 5.71 -3.67
CA ALA A 15 -8.09 5.98 -4.16
C ALA A 15 -8.42 7.47 -4.04
N LEU A 16 -9.45 7.92 -4.76
CA LEU A 16 -9.91 9.31 -4.73
C LEU A 16 -10.47 9.75 -3.37
N ASP A 17 -10.75 8.80 -2.46
CA ASP A 17 -11.10 9.07 -1.05
C ASP A 17 -9.89 9.48 -0.20
N GLY A 18 -8.68 9.54 -0.80
CA GLY A 18 -7.42 9.83 -0.13
C GLY A 18 -6.89 8.66 0.71
N GLY A 19 -7.53 7.49 0.63
CA GLY A 19 -7.11 6.26 1.27
C GLY A 19 -6.16 5.45 0.39
N LEU A 20 -5.32 4.65 1.04
CA LEU A 20 -4.53 3.62 0.40
C LEU A 20 -5.36 2.33 0.34
N HIS A 21 -5.48 1.72 -0.84
CA HIS A 21 -6.29 0.53 -1.08
C HIS A 21 -5.43 -0.61 -1.61
N HIS A 22 -5.87 -1.84 -1.31
CA HIS A 22 -5.25 -3.05 -1.80
C HIS A 22 -5.71 -3.34 -3.22
N SER A 23 -4.79 -3.44 -4.19
CA SER A 23 -5.12 -3.60 -5.62
C SER A 23 -5.91 -4.89 -5.91
N ARG A 24 -5.69 -5.96 -5.12
CA ARG A 24 -6.41 -7.24 -5.27
C ARG A 24 -7.83 -7.22 -4.73
N CYS A 25 -8.06 -6.55 -3.60
CA CYS A 25 -9.36 -6.58 -2.92
C CYS A 25 -10.20 -5.34 -3.19
N SER A 26 -9.60 -4.28 -3.72
CA SER A 26 -10.19 -2.94 -3.83
C SER A 26 -10.77 -2.45 -2.50
N GLN A 27 -10.12 -2.82 -1.39
CA GLN A 27 -10.50 -2.44 -0.03
C GLN A 27 -9.43 -1.56 0.58
N ARG A 28 -9.87 -0.61 1.41
CA ARG A 28 -8.97 0.28 2.14
C ARG A 28 -8.10 -0.50 3.10
N LEU A 29 -6.81 -0.19 3.09
CA LEU A 29 -5.83 -0.75 4.01
C LEU A 29 -5.85 -0.02 5.36
N SER A 30 -5.67 -0.78 6.44
CA SER A 30 -5.53 -0.25 7.80
C SER A 30 -4.05 -0.09 8.14
N LEU A 31 -3.64 1.11 8.57
CA LEU A 31 -2.29 1.35 9.06
C LEU A 31 -2.10 0.65 10.41
N HIS A 32 -1.13 -0.25 10.50
CA HIS A 32 -0.83 -1.04 11.70
C HIS A 32 0.44 -0.56 12.41
N GLY A 33 1.36 0.08 11.69
CA GLY A 33 2.58 0.58 12.31
C GLY A 33 3.54 1.25 11.35
N GLN A 34 4.67 1.66 11.91
CA GLN A 34 5.77 2.28 11.20
C GLN A 34 7.08 1.69 11.72
N ARG A 35 8.02 1.42 10.81
CA ARG A 35 9.34 0.88 11.14
C ARG A 35 10.40 1.94 10.89
N ALA A 36 11.06 2.38 11.96
CA ALA A 36 12.20 3.30 11.93
C ALA A 36 11.99 4.61 11.12
N GLY A 37 10.74 4.99 10.80
CA GLY A 37 10.48 6.12 9.90
C GLY A 37 10.83 5.87 8.44
N LEU A 38 11.03 4.61 8.05
CA LEU A 38 11.43 4.20 6.70
C LEU A 38 10.37 3.38 6.00
N GLU A 39 9.52 2.67 6.75
CA GLU A 39 8.44 1.86 6.20
C GLU A 39 7.16 2.01 7.00
N LEU A 40 6.03 1.88 6.31
CA LEU A 40 4.69 1.81 6.86
C LEU A 40 4.14 0.39 6.69
N ASP A 41 3.59 -0.17 7.76
CA ASP A 41 2.94 -1.48 7.74
C ASP A 41 1.43 -1.31 7.68
N PHE A 42 0.83 -1.93 6.68
CA PHE A 42 -0.60 -1.95 6.44
C PHE A 42 -1.15 -3.38 6.49
N TYR A 43 -2.46 -3.48 6.69
CA TYR A 43 -3.17 -4.76 6.68
C TYR A 43 -4.49 -4.66 5.92
N CYS A 44 -4.74 -5.66 5.08
CA CYS A 44 -6.01 -5.82 4.39
C CYS A 44 -6.95 -6.71 5.19
N LEU A 45 -8.02 -6.12 5.74
CA LEU A 45 -9.01 -6.87 6.53
C LEU A 45 -9.83 -7.86 5.70
N ALA A 46 -9.88 -7.71 4.38
CA ALA A 46 -10.63 -8.60 3.50
C ALA A 46 -9.91 -9.92 3.19
N CYS A 47 -8.58 -9.90 3.06
CA CYS A 47 -7.81 -11.09 2.68
C CYS A 47 -6.72 -11.47 3.69
N ALA A 48 -6.61 -10.75 4.80
CA ALA A 48 -5.61 -10.96 5.85
C ALA A 48 -4.14 -10.81 5.38
N GLU A 49 -3.91 -10.03 4.32
CA GLU A 49 -2.57 -9.76 3.79
C GLU A 49 -1.94 -8.54 4.47
N SER A 50 -0.66 -8.67 4.83
CA SER A 50 0.17 -7.56 5.31
C SER A 50 0.91 -6.92 4.14
N VAL A 51 0.90 -5.59 4.07
CA VAL A 51 1.58 -4.82 3.03
C VAL A 51 2.53 -3.84 3.71
N THR A 52 3.82 -3.94 3.42
CA THR A 52 4.84 -3.00 3.92
C THR A 52 5.26 -2.06 2.80
N ILE A 53 5.24 -0.76 3.04
CA ILE A 53 5.51 0.28 2.04
C ILE A 53 6.65 1.18 2.53
N PRO A 54 7.77 1.25 1.79
CA PRO A 54 8.81 2.23 2.06
C PRO A 54 8.33 3.68 1.86
N PHE A 55 8.71 4.60 2.73
CA PHE A 55 8.37 6.03 2.60
C PHE A 55 8.84 6.61 1.26
N CYS A 56 9.98 6.15 0.74
CA CYS A 56 10.57 6.63 -0.51
C CYS A 56 9.74 6.31 -1.76
N VAL A 57 8.70 5.47 -1.67
CA VAL A 57 7.83 5.13 -2.81
C VAL A 57 6.43 5.71 -2.70
N LEU A 58 6.08 6.40 -1.60
CA LEU A 58 4.72 6.93 -1.40
C LEU A 58 4.26 7.84 -2.54
N GLU A 59 5.15 8.71 -3.03
CA GLU A 59 4.86 9.62 -4.15
C GLU A 59 4.74 8.91 -5.50
N ARG A 60 5.15 7.64 -5.59
CA ARG A 60 5.09 6.81 -6.80
C ARG A 60 3.88 5.87 -6.80
N ILE A 61 3.10 5.82 -5.72
CA ILE A 61 1.92 4.96 -5.64
C ILE A 61 0.89 5.44 -6.68
N PRO A 62 0.39 4.56 -7.56
CA PRO A 62 -0.58 4.95 -8.58
C PRO A 62 -1.87 5.45 -7.95
N ILE A 63 -2.50 6.43 -8.57
CA ILE A 63 -3.85 6.89 -8.22
C ILE A 63 -4.84 6.16 -9.12
N ALA A 64 -5.89 5.57 -8.56
CA ALA A 64 -6.96 4.92 -9.32
C ALA A 64 -8.34 5.26 -8.75
N ASP A 65 -9.33 5.30 -9.64
CA ASP A 65 -10.74 5.41 -9.26
C ASP A 65 -11.29 4.01 -8.97
N VAL A 66 -12.06 3.88 -7.89
CA VAL A 66 -12.79 2.63 -7.61
C VAL A 66 -14.06 2.67 -8.43
N ALA A 67 -14.00 2.07 -9.63
CA ALA A 67 -15.15 1.92 -10.51
C ALA A 67 -16.26 1.05 -9.91
#